data_AF-A0A2T1DFE6-F1
#
_entry.id   AF-A0A2T1DFE6-F1
#
_cell.length_a   1.000
_cell.length_b   1.000
_cell.length_c   1.000
_cell.angle_alpha   90.00
_cell.angle_beta   90.00
_cell.angle_gamma   90.00
#
_symmetry.space_group_name_H-M   'P 1'
#
loop_
_entity.id
_entity.type
_entity.pdbx_description
1 polymer ?
#
loop_
_entity_poly.entity_id
_entity_poly.type
_entity_poly.pdbx_seq_one_letter_code
_entity_poly.pdbx_strand_id
1 'polypeptide(L)'
;MTDYELIRLLLSRFFNYENYEEGIKNARNAIFKNPTTSEDWKRIVTEIRTHNLEAGQPLSLVHDGANQVLNENSDAEAYVWLEKMIKNVEREDEVVEKY
;
A
#
# COMPACT_ATOMS: atom_id res chain seq x y z
N MET A 1 -2.72 16.25 -7.22
CA MET A 1 -2.43 15.25 -6.18
C MET A 1 -1.11 14.63 -6.53
N THR A 2 -0.14 14.70 -5.63
CA THR A 2 1.17 14.06 -5.78
C THR A 2 1.04 12.55 -5.65
N ASP A 3 2.04 11.78 -6.12
CA ASP A 3 2.02 10.33 -5.98
C ASP A 3 2.11 9.92 -4.50
N TYR A 4 2.87 10.63 -3.68
CA TYR A 4 2.89 10.46 -2.22
C TYR A 4 1.50 10.62 -1.57
N GLU A 5 0.78 11.69 -1.89
CA GLU A 5 -0.59 11.92 -1.38
C GLU A 5 -1.55 10.83 -1.84
N LEU A 6 -1.41 10.37 -3.08
CA LEU A 6 -2.22 9.31 -3.65
C LEU A 6 -2.01 7.99 -2.90
N ILE A 7 -0.75 7.61 -2.64
CA ILE A 7 -0.42 6.41 -1.86
C ILE A 7 -0.97 6.54 -0.45
N ARG A 8 -0.75 7.68 0.21
CA ARG A 8 -1.24 7.94 1.57
C ARG A 8 -2.76 7.80 1.66
N LEU A 9 -3.51 8.35 0.72
CA LEU A 9 -4.97 8.24 0.68
C LEU A 9 -5.42 6.79 0.53
N LEU A 10 -4.76 6.00 -0.33
CA LEU A 10 -5.07 4.58 -0.47
C LEU A 10 -4.79 3.81 0.83
N LEU A 11 -3.64 4.05 1.46
CA LEU A 11 -3.25 3.41 2.71
C LEU A 11 -4.21 3.76 3.84
N SER A 12 -4.54 5.05 3.99
CA SER A 12 -5.47 5.51 5.01
C SER A 12 -6.88 4.98 4.83
N ARG A 13 -7.29 4.74 3.58
CA ARG A 13 -8.61 4.21 3.25
C ARG A 13 -8.76 2.73 3.59
N PHE A 14 -7.76 1.91 3.29
CA PHE A 14 -7.89 0.45 3.37
C PHE A 14 -7.11 -0.20 4.51
N PHE A 15 -6.09 0.44 5.07
CA PHE A 15 -5.17 -0.22 5.99
C PHE A 15 -5.07 0.42 7.38
N ASN A 16 -5.56 1.66 7.56
CA ASN A 16 -5.45 2.40 8.83
C ASN A 16 -6.26 1.79 9.99
N TYR A 17 -7.48 1.33 9.70
CA TYR A 17 -8.41 0.82 10.73
C TYR A 17 -8.81 -0.65 10.53
N GLU A 18 -8.44 -1.23 9.40
CA GLU A 18 -8.78 -2.61 9.07
C GLU A 18 -7.64 -3.55 9.44
N ASN A 19 -7.97 -4.79 9.78
CA ASN A 19 -6.97 -5.85 9.77
C ASN A 19 -6.41 -5.94 8.34
N TYR A 20 -5.10 -6.10 8.22
CA TYR A 20 -4.38 -6.20 6.94
C TYR A 20 -5.07 -7.11 5.90
N GLU A 21 -5.58 -8.28 6.31
CA GLU A 21 -6.28 -9.19 5.37
C GLU A 21 -7.55 -8.57 4.78
N GLU A 22 -8.32 -7.87 5.61
CA GLU A 22 -9.55 -7.19 5.19
C GLU A 22 -9.21 -5.99 4.29
N GLY A 23 -8.17 -5.24 4.66
CA GLY A 23 -7.65 -4.15 3.85
C GLY A 23 -7.23 -4.59 2.44
N ILE A 24 -6.56 -5.75 2.31
CA ILE A 24 -6.25 -6.33 1.01
C ILE A 24 -7.51 -6.66 0.22
N LYS A 25 -8.50 -7.32 0.83
CA LYS A 25 -9.76 -7.69 0.15
C LYS A 25 -10.52 -6.45 -0.33
N ASN A 26 -10.59 -5.41 0.49
CA ASN A 26 -11.26 -4.17 0.16
C ASN A 26 -10.51 -3.37 -0.92
N ALA A 27 -9.18 -3.30 -0.84
CA ALA A 27 -8.35 -2.72 -1.87
C ALA A 27 -8.53 -3.43 -3.21
N ARG A 28 -8.43 -4.77 -3.26
CA ARG A 28 -8.69 -5.59 -4.46
C ARG A 28 -10.05 -5.27 -5.08
N ASN A 29 -11.11 -5.29 -4.27
CA ASN A 29 -12.46 -4.98 -4.72
C ASN A 29 -12.56 -3.58 -5.33
N ALA A 30 -11.96 -2.57 -4.69
CA ALA A 30 -12.02 -1.20 -5.16
C ALA A 30 -11.18 -0.96 -6.43
N ILE A 31 -10.00 -1.57 -6.52
CA ILE A 31 -9.05 -1.42 -7.63
C ILE A 31 -9.56 -2.13 -8.88
N PHE A 32 -10.05 -3.37 -8.75
CA PHE A 32 -10.42 -4.17 -9.92
C PHE A 32 -11.85 -3.94 -10.41
N LYS A 33 -12.72 -3.30 -9.61
CA LYS A 33 -14.10 -2.99 -10.03
C LYS A 33 -14.28 -1.55 -10.51
N ASN A 34 -13.30 -0.66 -10.32
CA ASN A 34 -13.38 0.75 -10.69
C ASN A 34 -12.21 1.16 -11.60
N PRO A 35 -12.48 1.58 -12.86
CA PRO A 35 -11.44 2.00 -13.79
C PRO A 35 -10.53 3.12 -13.28
N THR A 36 -11.08 4.13 -12.60
CA THR A 36 -10.30 5.25 -12.06
C THR A 36 -9.33 4.78 -10.98
N THR A 37 -9.81 3.95 -10.03
CA THR A 37 -8.95 3.37 -9.00
C THR A 37 -7.87 2.46 -9.59
N SER A 38 -8.15 1.80 -10.72
CA SER A 38 -7.18 0.96 -11.43
C SER A 38 -6.01 1.76 -12.03
N GLU A 39 -6.28 2.95 -12.58
CA GLU A 39 -5.22 3.84 -13.10
C GLU A 39 -4.36 4.41 -11.97
N ASP A 40 -5.00 4.87 -10.89
CA ASP A 40 -4.30 5.32 -9.69
C ASP A 40 -3.43 4.20 -9.09
N TRP A 41 -3.94 2.96 -9.07
CA TRP A 41 -3.18 1.81 -8.61
C TRP A 41 -1.91 1.58 -9.42
N LYS A 42 -1.97 1.67 -10.75
CA LYS A 42 -0.76 1.51 -11.61
C LYS A 42 0.31 2.56 -11.29
N ARG A 43 -0.10 3.79 -10.99
CA ARG A 43 0.81 4.87 -10.58
C ARG A 43 1.45 4.56 -9.22
N ILE A 44 0.63 4.18 -8.24
CA ILE A 44 1.09 3.76 -6.90
C ILE A 44 2.12 2.62 -6.99
N VAL A 45 1.80 1.57 -7.76
CA VAL A 45 2.69 0.41 -7.95
C VAL A 45 4.01 0.83 -8.58
N THR A 46 3.97 1.70 -9.59
CA THR A 46 5.18 2.20 -10.25
C THR A 46 6.06 2.93 -9.24
N GLU A 47 5.49 3.90 -8.53
CA GLU A 47 6.22 4.76 -7.59
C GLU A 47 6.89 3.96 -6.45
N ILE A 48 6.18 2.98 -5.90
CA ILE A 48 6.71 2.10 -4.86
C ILE A 48 7.81 1.20 -5.42
N ARG A 49 7.61 0.54 -6.57
CA ARG A 49 8.59 -0.40 -7.15
C ARG A 49 9.84 0.28 -7.68
N THR A 50 9.77 1.54 -8.10
CA THR A 50 10.94 2.32 -8.53
C THR A 50 11.69 2.96 -7.36
N HIS A 51 11.18 2.82 -6.13
CA HIS A 51 11.76 3.40 -4.92
C HIS A 51 12.00 4.92 -5.07
N ASN A 52 11.04 5.62 -5.67
CA ASN A 52 11.16 7.05 -6.02
C ASN A 52 10.73 8.01 -4.88
N LEU A 53 10.19 7.48 -3.79
CA LEU A 53 9.77 8.27 -2.64
C LEU A 53 11.00 8.90 -1.96
N GLU A 54 10.82 10.11 -1.44
CA GLU A 54 11.88 10.79 -0.71
C GLU A 54 12.19 10.07 0.62
N ALA A 55 13.39 10.28 1.16
CA ALA A 55 13.77 9.72 2.46
C ALA A 55 12.75 10.10 3.55
N GLY A 56 12.33 9.13 4.34
CA GLY A 56 11.32 9.22 5.39
C GLY A 56 9.87 9.10 4.91
N GLN A 57 9.60 9.25 3.61
CA GLN A 57 8.24 9.08 3.08
C GLN A 57 7.74 7.62 3.16
N PRO A 58 8.53 6.58 2.81
CA PRO A 58 8.08 5.20 2.96
C PRO A 58 7.66 4.89 4.40
N LEU A 59 8.49 5.25 5.38
CA LEU A 59 8.17 5.04 6.79
C LEU A 59 6.91 5.79 7.22
N SER A 60 6.76 7.07 6.84
CA SER A 60 5.55 7.85 7.16
C SER A 60 4.30 7.27 6.49
N LEU A 61 4.39 6.74 5.27
CA LEU A 61 3.26 6.07 4.61
C LEU A 61 2.79 4.85 5.40
N VAL A 62 3.71 4.02 5.89
CA VAL A 62 3.36 2.79 6.60
C VAL A 62 2.91 3.08 8.03
N HIS A 63 3.60 3.97 8.74
CA HIS A 63 3.24 4.35 10.10
C HIS A 63 2.00 5.25 10.17
N ASP A 64 1.96 6.34 9.41
CA ASP A 64 0.89 7.35 9.54
C ASP A 64 -0.24 7.10 8.54
N GLY A 65 0.09 6.57 7.37
CA GLY A 65 -0.89 6.25 6.33
C GLY A 65 -1.64 4.96 6.64
N ALA A 66 -0.91 3.88 6.90
CA ALA A 66 -1.46 2.54 7.14
C ALA A 66 -1.58 2.17 8.63
N ASN A 67 -1.07 2.98 9.56
CA ASN A 67 -1.09 2.69 11.00
C ASN A 67 -0.50 1.32 11.35
N GLN A 68 0.57 0.94 10.65
CA GLN A 68 1.23 -0.35 10.84
C GLN A 68 2.49 -0.19 11.68
N VAL A 69 2.69 -1.15 12.59
CA VAL A 69 3.90 -1.22 13.41
C VAL A 69 4.95 -2.05 12.68
N LEU A 70 6.12 -1.47 12.50
CA LEU A 70 7.29 -2.09 11.88
C LEU A 70 8.30 -2.55 12.96
N ASN A 71 9.19 -3.48 12.61
CA ASN A 71 10.16 -4.04 13.56
C ASN A 71 11.40 -3.14 13.73
N GLU A 72 11.93 -2.66 12.62
CA GLU A 72 13.15 -1.86 12.46
C GLU A 72 12.86 -0.36 12.24
N ASN A 73 11.58 0.04 12.09
CA ASN A 73 11.14 1.44 11.91
C ASN A 73 12.00 2.20 10.88
N SER A 74 12.21 1.59 9.72
CA SER A 74 13.09 2.12 8.68
C SER A 74 12.35 2.21 7.34
N ASP A 75 12.82 3.09 6.45
CA ASP A 75 12.30 3.15 5.08
C ASP A 75 12.47 1.82 4.33
N ALA A 76 13.57 1.11 4.59
CA ALA A 76 13.84 -0.18 3.97
C ALA A 76 12.78 -1.22 4.35
N GLU A 77 12.43 -1.32 5.63
CA GLU A 77 11.36 -2.21 6.07
C GLU A 77 9.98 -1.73 5.58
N ALA A 78 9.74 -0.42 5.57
CA ALA A 78 8.52 0.14 5.02
C ALA A 78 8.32 -0.22 3.54
N TYR A 79 9.39 -0.21 2.73
CA TYR A 79 9.35 -0.72 1.36
C TYR A 79 9.02 -2.21 1.29
N VAL A 80 9.59 -3.04 2.16
CA VAL A 80 9.24 -4.46 2.23
C VAL A 80 7.75 -4.64 2.51
N TRP A 81 7.19 -3.86 3.44
CA TRP A 81 5.76 -3.88 3.72
C TRP A 81 4.92 -3.45 2.51
N LEU A 82 5.28 -2.35 1.87
CA LEU A 82 4.58 -1.79 0.70
C LEU A 82 4.61 -2.75 -0.49
N GLU A 83 5.76 -3.37 -0.78
CA GLU A 83 5.89 -4.35 -1.85
C GLU A 83 5.08 -5.62 -1.56
N LYS A 84 5.06 -6.08 -0.31
CA LYS A 84 4.24 -7.22 0.10
C LYS A 84 2.75 -6.91 0.00
N MET A 85 2.33 -5.68 0.33
CA MET A 85 0.98 -5.18 0.11
C MET A 85 0.62 -5.19 -1.39
N ILE A 86 1.48 -4.69 -2.27
CA ILE A 86 1.27 -4.76 -3.72
C ILE A 86 1.11 -6.21 -4.18
N LYS A 87 2.02 -7.09 -3.78
CA LYS A 87 1.94 -8.52 -4.13
C LYS A 87 0.61 -9.11 -3.70
N ASN A 88 0.18 -8.84 -2.47
CA ASN A 88 -1.10 -9.33 -1.97
C ASN A 88 -2.27 -8.74 -2.76
N VAL A 89 -2.28 -7.45 -3.08
CA VAL A 89 -3.37 -6.86 -3.89
C VAL A 89 -3.41 -7.48 -5.30
N GLU A 90 -2.27 -7.68 -5.96
CA GLU A 90 -2.20 -8.16 -7.35
C GLU A 90 -2.42 -9.68 -7.51
N ARG A 91 -2.40 -10.45 -6.42
CA ARG A 91 -2.69 -11.89 -6.47
C ARG A 91 -4.11 -12.19 -6.89
N GLU A 92 -4.24 -13.16 -7.78
CA GLU A 92 -5.52 -13.68 -8.29
C GLU A 92 -6.12 -14.78 -7.40
N ASP A 93 -5.27 -15.51 -6.67
CA ASP A 93 -5.71 -16.45 -5.66
C ASP A 93 -6.06 -15.66 -4.39
N GLU A 94 -7.29 -15.79 -3.88
CA GLU A 94 -7.83 -14.97 -2.78
C GLU A 94 -7.01 -15.00 -1.47
N VAL A 95 -5.96 -15.82 -1.43
CA VAL A 95 -4.92 -15.90 -0.40
C VAL A 95 -4.28 -14.53 -0.11
N VAL A 96 -4.11 -14.23 1.17
CA VAL A 96 -3.35 -13.09 1.68
C VAL A 96 -2.18 -13.60 2.53
N GLU A 97 -0.96 -13.26 2.14
CA GLU A 97 0.24 -13.51 2.94
C GLU A 97 0.34 -12.47 4.06
N LYS A 98 0.40 -12.92 5.31
CA LYS A 98 0.57 -12.04 6.46
C LYS A 98 1.92 -11.35 6.40
N TYR A 99 1.95 -10.05 6.70
CA TYR A 99 3.18 -9.27 6.87
C TYR A 99 4.01 -9.85 8.00
#